data_AF-A0A7J4J5B1-F1
#
_entry.id   AF-A0A7J4J5B1-F1
#
_cell.length_a   1.000
_cell.length_b   1.000
_cell.length_c   1.000
_cell.angle_alpha   90.00
_cell.angle_beta   90.00
_cell.angle_gamma   90.00
#
_symmetry.space_group_name_H-M   'P 1'
#
loop_
_entity.id
_entity.type
_entity.pdbx_description
1 polymer ?
#
loop_
_entity_poly.entity_id
_entity_poly.type
_entity_poly.pdbx_seq_one_letter_code
_entity_poly.pdbx_strand_id
1 'polypeptide(L)'
;MMGQGVKAKCKNCGLEAVADQFKLHYQLRMMVCPACFSGKPQKKDGILKNEVKVEEKKRPPGWDAEDEYLEKLSRMKQAENQAQFSKIPGTDQVRCKCAQCKYDFKYDPYKRMPLKCPYCDVDVPRLKTFNLL
;
A
#
# COMPACT_ATOMS: atom_id res chain seq x y z
N MET A 1 16.76 42.36 22.42
CA MET A 1 17.26 41.94 21.09
C MET A 1 16.17 41.12 20.42
N MET A 2 15.42 41.72 19.48
CA MET A 2 14.36 41.02 18.75
C MET A 2 15.00 40.28 17.59
N GLY A 3 15.26 38.98 17.76
CA GLY A 3 15.72 38.12 16.68
C GLY A 3 14.68 38.06 15.57
N GLN A 4 14.97 38.67 14.43
CA GLN A 4 14.18 38.56 13.21
C GLN A 4 14.39 37.16 12.62
N GLY A 5 13.75 36.16 13.24
CA GLY A 5 13.75 34.79 12.74
C GLY A 5 12.88 34.65 11.50
N VAL A 6 13.38 33.93 10.49
CA VAL A 6 12.61 33.56 9.30
C VAL A 6 11.40 32.72 9.75
N LYS A 7 10.19 33.15 9.38
CA LYS A 7 8.96 32.41 9.65
C LYS A 7 8.65 31.47 8.49
N ALA A 8 8.34 30.21 8.79
CA ALA A 8 7.99 29.19 7.82
C ALA A 8 6.61 28.59 8.13
N LYS A 9 5.87 28.21 7.08
CA LYS A 9 4.55 27.56 7.19
C LYS A 9 4.70 26.06 7.38
N CYS A 10 4.00 25.51 8.37
CA CYS A 10 3.99 24.07 8.60
C CYS A 10 3.14 23.31 7.57
N LYS A 11 3.70 22.28 6.94
CA LYS A 11 2.94 21.42 6.02
C LYS A 11 1.77 20.70 6.71
N ASN A 12 1.95 20.31 7.99
CA ASN A 12 0.95 19.53 8.71
C ASN A 12 -0.21 20.37 9.26
N CYS A 13 0.00 21.56 9.82
CA CYS A 13 -1.11 22.39 10.36
C CYS A 13 -1.37 23.69 9.59
N GLY A 14 -0.46 24.15 8.73
CA GLY A 14 -0.56 25.42 8.03
C GLY A 14 -0.14 26.65 8.86
N LEU A 15 0.12 26.49 10.16
CA LEU A 15 0.56 27.58 11.04
C LEU A 15 1.98 28.04 10.71
N GLU A 16 2.22 29.35 10.89
CA GLU A 16 3.52 29.98 10.76
C GLU A 16 4.27 29.90 12.09
N ALA A 17 5.47 29.34 12.06
CA ALA A 17 6.38 29.27 13.20
C ALA A 17 7.79 29.69 12.79
N VAL A 18 8.66 29.94 13.76
CA VAL A 18 10.07 30.27 13.50
C VAL A 18 10.77 29.03 12.92
N ALA A 19 11.51 29.20 11.82
CA ALA A 19 12.17 28.11 11.09
C ALA A 19 13.05 27.23 11.98
N ASP A 20 13.75 27.83 12.95
CA ASP A 20 14.64 27.13 13.89
C ASP A 20 13.91 26.17 14.85
N GLN A 21 12.60 26.32 15.02
CA GLN A 21 11.80 25.50 15.93
C GLN A 21 11.14 24.30 15.25
N PHE A 22 11.33 24.14 13.93
CA PHE A 22 10.80 22.99 13.22
C PHE A 22 11.59 21.73 13.54
N LYS A 23 10.87 20.63 13.82
CA LYS A 23 11.47 19.32 14.11
C LYS A 23 10.91 18.27 13.17
N LEU A 24 11.72 17.26 12.85
CA LEU A 24 11.30 16.13 12.04
C LEU A 24 10.44 15.18 12.88
N HIS A 25 9.17 14.99 12.51
CA HIS A 25 8.29 14.04 13.20
C HIS A 25 8.50 12.62 12.66
N TYR A 26 8.85 11.67 13.54
CA TYR A 26 9.18 10.30 13.15
C TYR A 26 8.02 9.55 12.46
N GLN A 27 6.76 9.78 12.89
CA GLN A 27 5.59 9.12 12.30
C GLN A 27 5.19 9.71 10.94
N LEU A 28 5.15 11.04 10.83
CA LEU A 28 4.70 11.74 9.61
C LEU A 28 5.83 11.90 8.57
N ARG A 29 7.08 11.57 8.93
CA ARG A 29 8.29 11.70 8.10
C ARG A 29 8.44 13.08 7.45
N MET A 30 8.06 14.14 8.17
CA MET A 30 8.11 15.52 7.68
C MET A 30 8.47 16.51 8.78
N MET A 31 8.99 17.68 8.38
CA MET A 31 9.28 18.81 9.27
C MET A 31 7.97 19.45 9.73
N VAL A 32 7.74 19.43 11.04
CA VAL A 32 6.53 19.97 11.66
C VAL A 32 6.87 21.08 12.65
N CYS A 33 5.90 21.97 12.89
CA CYS A 33 6.03 23.00 13.90
C CYS A 33 5.99 22.39 15.32
N PRO A 34 6.45 23.11 16.36
CA PRO A 34 6.45 22.60 17.73
C PRO A 34 5.05 22.20 18.23
N ALA A 35 3.98 22.86 17.76
CA ALA A 35 2.61 22.50 18.12
C ALA A 35 2.19 21.11 17.59
N CYS A 36 2.57 20.78 16.35
CA CYS A 36 2.33 19.46 15.78
C CYS A 36 3.26 18.40 16.38
N PHE A 37 4.48 18.77 16.79
CA PHE A 37 5.40 17.85 17.46
C PHE A 37 4.91 17.44 18.86
N SER A 38 4.31 18.38 19.60
CA SER A 38 3.75 18.11 20.93
C SER A 38 2.40 17.39 20.92
N GLY A 39 1.92 16.94 19.75
CA GLY A 39 0.70 16.13 19.65
C GLY A 39 -0.60 16.86 19.97
N LYS A 40 -0.62 18.21 19.99
CA LYS A 40 -1.88 18.95 20.11
C LYS A 40 -2.65 18.82 18.80
N PRO A 41 -3.83 18.16 18.78
CA PRO A 41 -4.61 17.99 17.57
C PRO A 41 -5.22 19.33 17.19
N GLN A 42 -4.53 20.09 16.35
CA GLN A 42 -5.18 21.16 15.58
C GLN A 42 -5.92 20.46 14.45
N LYS A 43 -7.25 20.39 14.60
CA LYS A 43 -8.17 19.84 13.60
C LYS A 43 -7.84 20.44 12.24
N LYS A 44 -7.27 19.64 11.36
CA LYS A 44 -7.47 19.83 9.92
C LYS A 44 -8.73 19.08 9.56
N ASP A 45 -9.85 19.77 9.70
CA ASP A 45 -11.06 19.43 8.96
C ASP A 45 -10.75 19.63 7.47
N GLY A 46 -10.44 18.54 6.79
CA GLY A 46 -10.23 18.53 5.35
C GLY A 46 -9.00 17.74 4.95
N ILE A 47 -9.23 16.67 4.19
CA ILE A 47 -8.25 15.71 3.67
C ILE A 47 -7.99 14.57 4.65
N LEU A 48 -8.93 13.61 4.72
CA LEU A 48 -8.67 12.16 4.73
C LEU A 48 -10.01 11.40 4.81
N LYS A 49 -10.84 11.59 3.79
CA LYS A 49 -11.76 10.55 3.32
C LYS A 49 -11.43 10.31 1.86
N ASN A 50 -10.31 9.63 1.62
CA ASN A 50 -10.16 8.86 0.38
C ASN A 50 -11.09 7.65 0.52
N GLU A 51 -12.38 7.92 0.37
CA GLU A 51 -13.33 6.90 -0.01
C GLU A 51 -12.90 6.49 -1.41
N VAL A 52 -12.28 5.32 -1.49
CA VAL A 52 -11.96 4.65 -2.73
C VAL A 52 -13.28 4.54 -3.51
N LYS A 53 -13.50 5.48 -4.44
CA LYS A 53 -14.55 5.39 -5.44
C LYS A 53 -14.22 4.15 -6.26
N VAL A 54 -14.83 3.03 -5.90
CA VAL A 54 -14.93 1.87 -6.77
C VAL A 54 -15.79 2.34 -7.94
N GLU A 55 -15.14 2.78 -9.01
CA GLU A 55 -15.82 2.99 -10.29
C GLU A 55 -16.48 1.67 -10.67
N GLU A 56 -17.80 1.62 -10.59
CA GLU A 56 -18.58 0.53 -11.16
C GLU A 56 -18.31 0.52 -12.66
N LYS A 57 -17.46 -0.39 -13.11
CA LYS A 57 -17.26 -0.67 -14.53
C LYS A 57 -18.64 -0.91 -15.13
N LYS A 58 -19.07 -0.04 -16.04
CA LYS A 58 -20.35 -0.16 -16.72
C LYS A 58 -20.38 -1.52 -17.43
N ARG A 59 -21.33 -2.38 -17.04
CA ARG A 59 -21.49 -3.72 -17.62
C ARG A 59 -21.82 -3.56 -19.12
N PRO A 60 -21.19 -4.32 -20.03
CA PRO A 60 -21.48 -4.24 -21.47
C PRO A 60 -22.91 -4.72 -21.80
N PRO A 61 -23.47 -4.31 -22.96
CA PRO A 61 -24.76 -4.82 -23.43
C PRO A 61 -24.65 -6.34 -23.66
N GLY A 62 -25.59 -7.12 -23.10
CA GLY A 62 -25.58 -8.59 -23.18
C GLY A 62 -25.05 -9.30 -21.92
N TRP A 63 -24.69 -8.57 -20.86
CA TRP A 63 -24.29 -9.14 -19.58
C TRP A 63 -25.45 -9.91 -18.93
N ASP A 64 -25.31 -11.22 -18.79
CA ASP A 64 -26.33 -12.08 -18.20
C ASP A 64 -25.99 -12.50 -16.76
N ALA A 65 -26.81 -13.39 -16.19
CA ALA A 65 -26.60 -13.90 -14.84
C ALA A 65 -25.37 -14.83 -14.74
N GLU A 66 -24.98 -15.50 -15.82
CA GLU A 66 -23.79 -16.35 -15.87
C GLU A 66 -22.52 -15.48 -15.86
N ASP A 67 -22.51 -14.37 -16.59
CA ASP A 67 -21.41 -13.40 -16.57
C ASP A 67 -21.19 -12.81 -15.16
N GLU A 68 -22.28 -12.50 -14.43
CA GLU A 68 -22.17 -12.03 -13.05
C GLU A 68 -21.56 -13.08 -12.10
N TYR A 69 -21.90 -14.36 -12.30
CA TYR A 69 -21.34 -15.45 -11.52
C TYR A 69 -19.84 -15.65 -11.82
N LEU A 70 -19.44 -15.61 -13.09
CA LEU A 70 -18.06 -15.70 -13.52
C LEU A 70 -17.19 -14.54 -12.99
N GLU A 71 -17.73 -13.31 -12.96
CA GLU A 71 -17.00 -12.18 -12.37
C GLU A 71 -16.73 -12.37 -10.88
N LYS A 72 -17.74 -12.84 -10.12
CA LYS A 72 -17.58 -13.10 -8.67
C LYS A 72 -16.50 -14.14 -8.40
N LEU A 73 -16.49 -15.26 -9.14
CA LEU A 73 -15.46 -16.28 -9.07
C LEU A 73 -14.06 -15.75 -9.41
N SER A 74 -13.96 -14.96 -10.48
CA SER A 74 -12.70 -14.35 -10.91
C SER A 74 -12.14 -13.41 -9.85
N ARG A 75 -12.99 -12.57 -9.25
CA ARG A 75 -12.59 -11.66 -8.16
C ARG A 75 -12.09 -12.42 -6.93
N MET A 76 -12.79 -13.47 -6.51
CA MET A 76 -12.35 -14.30 -5.38
C MET A 76 -10.98 -14.91 -5.65
N LYS A 77 -10.80 -15.51 -6.83
CA LYS A 77 -9.53 -16.13 -7.23
C LYS A 77 -8.39 -15.10 -7.34
N GLN A 78 -8.67 -13.89 -7.81
CA GLN A 78 -7.68 -12.80 -7.84
C GLN A 78 -7.28 -12.34 -6.45
N ALA A 79 -8.24 -12.23 -5.52
CA ALA A 79 -7.98 -11.87 -4.13
C ALA A 79 -7.12 -12.94 -3.43
N GLU A 80 -7.39 -14.22 -3.65
CA GLU A 80 -6.56 -15.32 -3.12
C GLU A 80 -5.13 -15.27 -3.65
N ASN A 81 -4.95 -15.05 -4.95
CA ASN A 81 -3.62 -14.90 -5.55
C ASN A 81 -2.89 -13.65 -5.01
N GLN A 82 -3.56 -12.50 -4.88
CA GLN A 82 -2.95 -11.30 -4.30
C GLN A 82 -2.57 -11.49 -2.82
N ALA A 83 -3.38 -12.22 -2.05
CA ALA A 83 -3.06 -12.53 -0.66
C ALA A 83 -1.84 -13.46 -0.54
N GLN A 84 -1.60 -14.30 -1.55
CA GLN A 84 -0.50 -15.25 -1.55
C GLN A 84 0.85 -14.61 -1.95
N PHE A 85 0.83 -13.55 -2.75
CA PHE A 85 2.03 -12.93 -3.31
C PHE A 85 2.12 -11.44 -2.97
N SER A 86 3.21 -11.03 -2.34
CA SER A 86 3.47 -9.63 -1.98
C SER A 86 4.81 -9.15 -2.55
N LYS A 87 4.82 -7.96 -3.16
CA LYS A 87 6.04 -7.33 -3.69
C LYS A 87 6.83 -6.70 -2.56
N ILE A 88 8.15 -6.93 -2.52
CA ILE A 88 9.03 -6.32 -1.53
C ILE A 88 9.49 -4.95 -2.07
N PRO A 89 9.19 -3.83 -1.38
CA PRO A 89 9.56 -2.51 -1.87
C PRO A 89 11.09 -2.36 -1.95
N GLY A 90 11.58 -1.85 -3.07
CA GLY A 90 13.03 -1.64 -3.31
C GLY A 90 13.79 -2.87 -3.82
N THR A 91 13.12 -3.99 -4.10
CA THR A 91 13.75 -5.18 -4.71
C THR A 91 12.85 -5.78 -5.79
N ASP A 92 13.45 -6.52 -6.73
CA ASP A 92 12.70 -7.29 -7.74
C ASP A 92 12.17 -8.64 -7.20
N GLN A 93 12.24 -8.85 -5.88
CA GLN A 93 11.81 -10.09 -5.25
C GLN A 93 10.34 -10.02 -4.83
N VAL A 94 9.65 -11.14 -4.99
CA VAL A 94 8.30 -11.37 -4.47
C VAL A 94 8.36 -12.30 -3.27
N ARG A 95 7.56 -12.00 -2.25
CA ARG A 95 7.29 -12.89 -1.12
C ARG A 95 6.05 -13.71 -1.44
N CYS A 96 6.17 -15.03 -1.34
CA CYS A 96 5.09 -15.98 -1.53
C CYS A 96 4.83 -16.72 -0.24
N LYS A 97 3.55 -16.87 0.09
CA LYS A 97 3.07 -17.73 1.18
C LYS A 97 2.61 -19.07 0.62
N CYS A 98 3.13 -20.19 1.13
CA CYS A 98 2.63 -21.50 0.71
C CYS A 98 1.18 -21.71 1.20
N ALA A 99 0.29 -22.21 0.34
CA ALA A 99 -1.10 -22.51 0.70
C ALA A 99 -1.23 -23.67 1.71
N GLN A 100 -0.31 -24.63 1.70
CA GLN A 100 -0.34 -25.81 2.56
C GLN A 100 0.37 -25.56 3.90
N CYS A 101 1.68 -25.26 3.87
CA CYS A 101 2.49 -25.15 5.09
C CYS A 101 2.56 -23.72 5.64
N LYS A 102 1.97 -22.73 4.97
CA LYS A 102 2.00 -21.29 5.36
C LYS A 102 3.42 -20.70 5.48
N TYR A 103 4.44 -21.40 4.99
CA TYR A 103 5.81 -20.90 4.95
C TYR A 103 5.92 -19.74 3.97
N ASP A 104 6.52 -18.65 4.44
CA ASP A 104 6.78 -17.45 3.65
C ASP A 104 8.20 -17.50 3.09
N PHE A 105 8.33 -17.52 1.76
CA PHE A 105 9.62 -17.51 1.08
C PHE A 105 9.68 -16.42 0.03
N LYS A 106 10.90 -16.01 -0.33
CA LYS A 106 11.15 -14.95 -1.32
C LYS A 106 11.83 -15.52 -2.55
N TYR A 107 11.44 -15.05 -3.73
CA TYR A 107 12.07 -15.42 -4.98
C TYR A 107 11.98 -14.31 -6.03
N ASP A 108 12.80 -14.42 -7.06
CA ASP A 108 12.78 -13.53 -8.22
C ASP A 108 11.82 -14.12 -9.28
N PRO A 109 10.71 -13.43 -9.62
CA PRO A 109 9.70 -13.96 -10.53
C PRO A 109 10.19 -14.09 -11.98
N TYR A 110 11.32 -13.46 -12.34
CA TYR A 110 11.87 -13.49 -13.69
C TYR A 110 13.05 -14.45 -13.84
N LYS A 111 13.89 -14.57 -12.81
CA LYS A 111 15.13 -15.36 -12.89
C LYS A 111 15.02 -16.76 -12.28
N ARG A 112 14.26 -16.91 -11.19
CA ARG A 112 14.25 -18.16 -10.40
C ARG A 112 12.87 -18.38 -9.78
N MET A 113 11.88 -18.67 -10.62
CA MET A 113 10.55 -19.04 -10.15
C MET A 113 10.54 -20.50 -9.64
N PRO A 114 10.27 -20.73 -8.34
CA PRO A 114 10.20 -22.07 -7.80
C PRO A 114 8.90 -22.76 -8.26
N LEU A 115 9.03 -24.00 -8.73
CA LEU A 115 7.88 -24.86 -9.05
C LEU A 115 7.22 -25.42 -7.78
N LYS A 116 8.05 -25.68 -6.76
CA LYS A 116 7.65 -26.32 -5.50
C LYS A 116 8.00 -25.47 -4.30
N CYS A 117 7.22 -25.61 -3.25
CA CYS A 117 7.49 -24.96 -1.98
C CYS A 117 8.77 -25.57 -1.37
N PRO A 118 9.74 -24.76 -0.92
CA PRO A 118 11.01 -25.25 -0.35
C PRO A 118 10.87 -25.98 0.98
N TYR A 119 9.69 -25.96 1.61
CA TYR A 119 9.46 -26.59 2.91
C TYR A 119 8.65 -27.88 2.82
N CYS A 120 7.58 -27.90 2.01
CA CYS A 120 6.66 -29.04 1.92
C CYS A 120 6.61 -29.70 0.53
N ASP A 121 7.44 -29.25 -0.41
CA ASP A 121 7.52 -29.73 -1.79
C ASP A 121 6.19 -29.70 -2.58
N VAL A 122 5.18 -29.02 -2.06
CA VAL A 122 3.88 -28.83 -2.74
C VAL A 122 4.03 -27.82 -3.87
N ASP A 123 3.31 -28.05 -4.97
CA ASP A 123 3.28 -27.14 -6.10
C ASP A 123 2.83 -25.73 -5.72
N VAL A 124 3.63 -24.75 -6.13
CA VAL A 124 3.34 -23.34 -5.92
C VAL A 124 2.55 -22.84 -7.14
N PRO A 125 1.38 -22.21 -6.95
CA PRO A 125 0.61 -21.69 -8.06
C PRO A 125 1.43 -20.70 -8.87
N ARG A 126 1.42 -20.87 -10.20
CA ARG A 126 2.20 -20.02 -11.11
C ARG A 126 1.60 -18.62 -11.11
N LEU A 127 2.35 -17.64 -10.60
CA LEU A 127 2.05 -16.24 -10.82
C LEU A 127 2.06 -15.96 -12.32
N LYS A 128 0.93 -15.54 -12.89
CA LYS A 128 0.95 -14.81 -14.15
C LYS A 128 1.60 -13.46 -13.86
N THR A 129 2.86 -13.32 -14.25
CA THR A 129 3.74 -12.14 -14.04
C THR A 129 3.09 -10.79 -14.41
N PHE A 130 2.05 -10.80 -15.24
CA PHE A 130 1.27 -9.64 -15.65
C PHE A 130 0.56 -8.87 -14.51
N ASN A 131 0.34 -9.47 -13.34
CA ASN A 131 -0.39 -8.82 -12.25
C ASN A 131 0.49 -8.09 -11.21
N LEU A 132 1.81 -7.99 -11.43
CA LEU A 132 2.78 -7.38 -10.49
C LEU A 132 3.47 -6.11 -11.03
N LEU A 133 3.04 -5.65 -12.22
CA LEU A 133 3.42 -4.39 -12.86
C LEU A 133 2.40 -3.30 -12.52
#